data_AF-A0A7Y5L9Q0-F1
#
_entry.id   AF-A0A7Y5L9Q0-F1
#
_cell.length_a   1.000
_cell.length_b   1.000
_cell.length_c   1.000
_cell.angle_alpha   90.00
_cell.angle_beta   90.00
_cell.angle_gamma   90.00
#
_symmetry.space_group_name_H-M   'P 1'
#
loop_
_entity.id
_entity.type
_entity.pdbx_description
1 polymer ?
#
loop_
_entity_poly.entity_id
_entity_poly.type
_entity_poly.pdbx_seq_one_letter_code
_entity_poly.pdbx_strand_id
1 'polypeptide(L)'
;MDILYDALKFLHVLSFVFMSVPLFNLIVVNERATMGSEFVYATDRYMENIIRRGATRCYVFQTSVLVSGILLLVFGPLGITALWQNWVIMVKTLLLFVLMGLLSYVHFNLQPRIEARMAEVNPDTPPPQNFSAQLKPYRVRRKRLATFCLFIVITIIIFGLQVYGAFSSILNVVLIALAALFAWRANKTLVRFGWI
;
A
#
# COMPACT_ATOMS: atom_id res chain seq x y z
N MET A 1 -11.35 0.09 -31.55
CA MET A 1 -11.13 -0.65 -30.28
C MET A 1 -9.75 -0.39 -29.71
N ASP A 2 -8.73 -0.16 -30.56
CA ASP A 2 -7.33 0.04 -30.11
C ASP A 2 -7.15 1.23 -29.17
N ILE A 3 -7.77 2.39 -29.46
CA ILE A 3 -7.72 3.58 -28.58
C ILE A 3 -8.28 3.27 -27.18
N LEU A 4 -9.41 2.54 -27.11
CA LEU A 4 -10.02 2.17 -25.82
C LEU A 4 -9.10 1.19 -25.06
N TYR A 5 -8.55 0.19 -25.75
CA TYR A 5 -7.66 -0.79 -25.15
C TYR A 5 -6.37 -0.14 -24.61
N ASP A 6 -5.78 0.79 -25.36
CA ASP A 6 -4.59 1.51 -24.92
C ASP A 6 -4.88 2.51 -23.79
N ALA A 7 -6.03 3.18 -23.82
CA ALA A 7 -6.49 4.01 -22.71
C ALA A 7 -6.69 3.17 -21.43
N LEU A 8 -7.26 1.97 -21.54
CA LEU A 8 -7.41 1.04 -20.42
C LEU A 8 -6.06 0.57 -19.87
N LYS A 9 -5.09 0.25 -20.74
CA LYS A 9 -3.73 -0.10 -20.30
C LYS A 9 -3.10 1.05 -19.54
N PHE A 10 -3.17 2.26 -20.10
CA PHE A 10 -2.63 3.45 -19.47
C PHE A 10 -3.25 3.67 -18.08
N LEU A 11 -4.58 3.65 -17.98
CA LEU A 11 -5.29 3.79 -16.72
C LEU A 11 -4.89 2.70 -15.70
N HIS A 12 -4.77 1.46 -16.15
CA HIS A 12 -4.39 0.32 -15.31
C HIS A 12 -3.00 0.52 -14.72
N VAL A 13 -2.01 0.85 -15.56
CA VAL A 13 -0.62 1.09 -15.15
C VAL A 13 -0.52 2.33 -14.25
N LEU A 14 -1.18 3.43 -14.62
CA LEU A 14 -1.18 4.66 -13.84
C LEU A 14 -1.78 4.44 -12.43
N SER A 15 -2.84 3.64 -12.33
CA SER A 15 -3.44 3.29 -11.04
C SER A 15 -2.47 2.51 -10.15
N PHE A 16 -1.64 1.63 -10.71
CA PHE A 16 -0.57 0.96 -9.97
C PHE A 16 0.50 1.93 -9.47
N VAL A 17 0.92 2.90 -10.29
CA VAL A 17 1.89 3.93 -9.89
C VAL A 17 1.39 4.70 -8.68
N PHE A 18 0.12 5.11 -8.68
CA PHE A 18 -0.49 5.82 -7.55
C PHE A 18 -0.77 4.92 -6.33
N MET A 19 -0.72 3.60 -6.48
CA MET A 19 -0.80 2.66 -5.35
C MET A 19 0.49 2.61 -4.49
N SER A 20 1.45 3.52 -4.74
CA SER A 20 2.64 3.78 -3.92
C SER A 20 2.36 4.40 -2.54
N VAL A 21 1.09 4.66 -2.20
CA VAL A 21 0.67 5.19 -0.88
C VAL A 21 1.27 4.43 0.33
N PRO A 22 1.41 3.09 0.37
CA PRO A 22 2.06 2.41 1.49
C PRO A 22 3.50 2.89 1.72
N LEU A 23 4.26 3.17 0.66
CA LEU A 23 5.62 3.71 0.75
C LEU A 23 5.60 5.11 1.38
N PHE A 24 4.75 6.01 0.89
CA PHE A 24 4.64 7.36 1.45
C PHE A 24 4.20 7.35 2.92
N ASN A 25 3.27 6.45 3.30
CA ASN A 25 2.88 6.29 4.70
C ASN A 25 4.04 5.82 5.57
N LEU A 26 4.92 4.94 5.08
CA LEU A 26 6.12 4.52 5.81
C LEU A 26 7.12 5.67 5.96
N ILE A 27 7.32 6.46 4.90
CA ILE A 27 8.17 7.66 4.93
C ILE A 27 7.66 8.63 6.00
N VAL A 28 6.37 8.98 5.98
CA VAL A 28 5.75 9.89 6.96
C VAL A 28 5.95 9.40 8.39
N VAL A 29 5.77 8.09 8.65
CA VAL A 29 5.98 7.51 9.99
C VAL A 29 7.45 7.56 10.42
N ASN A 30 8.39 7.36 9.49
CA ASN A 30 9.83 7.44 9.78
C ASN A 30 10.30 8.88 9.97
N GLU A 31 9.76 9.83 9.20
CA GLU A 31 10.03 11.26 9.38
C GLU A 31 9.56 11.72 10.76
N ARG A 32 8.35 11.31 11.17
CA ARG A 32 7.86 11.55 12.54
C ARG A 32 8.88 11.02 13.57
N ALA A 33 9.46 9.84 13.37
CA ALA A 33 10.38 9.27 14.36
C ALA A 33 11.63 10.14 14.62
N THR A 34 11.99 11.05 13.71
CA THR A 34 13.10 11.99 13.91
C THR A 34 12.76 13.15 14.87
N MET A 35 11.48 13.38 15.14
CA MET A 35 10.98 14.49 15.95
C MET A 35 10.89 14.17 17.46
N GLY A 36 11.50 13.06 17.91
CA GLY A 36 11.47 12.61 19.31
C GLY A 36 10.31 11.66 19.65
N SER A 37 10.32 11.08 20.85
CA SER A 37 9.32 10.08 21.28
C SER A 37 8.04 10.65 21.87
N GLU A 38 8.08 11.91 22.31
CA GLU A 38 6.94 12.58 22.94
C GLU A 38 5.82 12.84 21.94
N PHE A 39 4.59 12.91 22.44
CA PHE A 39 3.43 13.22 21.62
C PHE A 39 3.26 14.74 21.54
N VAL A 40 3.21 15.26 20.31
CA VAL A 40 2.98 16.69 20.04
C VAL A 40 1.70 16.80 19.25
N TYR A 41 0.64 17.36 19.85
CA TYR A 41 -0.72 17.32 19.28
C TYR A 41 -0.78 17.78 17.81
N ALA A 42 -0.27 18.98 17.52
CA ALA A 42 -0.33 19.55 16.17
C ALA A 42 0.37 18.65 15.14
N THR A 43 1.59 18.22 15.43
CA THR A 43 2.41 17.39 14.54
C THR A 43 1.84 15.98 14.39
N ASP A 44 1.57 15.28 15.49
CA ASP A 44 1.08 13.91 15.47
C ASP A 44 -0.32 13.81 14.86
N ARG A 45 -1.20 14.78 15.11
CA ARG A 45 -2.54 14.83 14.50
C ARG A 45 -2.47 15.09 13.00
N TYR A 46 -1.60 16.01 12.57
CA TYR A 46 -1.37 16.30 11.14
C TYR A 46 -0.85 15.06 10.40
N MET A 47 0.21 14.43 10.91
CA MET A 47 0.81 13.24 10.31
C MET A 47 -0.18 12.08 10.26
N GLU A 48 -0.97 11.88 11.31
CA GLU A 48 -2.02 10.86 11.27
C GLU A 48 -3.06 11.15 10.17
N ASN A 49 -3.54 12.38 10.07
CA ASN A 49 -4.55 12.75 9.08
C ASN A 49 -4.07 12.44 7.65
N ILE A 50 -2.77 12.60 7.36
CA ILE A 50 -2.16 12.18 6.09
C ILE A 50 -2.29 10.66 5.91
N ILE A 51 -1.82 9.88 6.89
CA ILE A 51 -1.80 8.41 6.82
C ILE A 51 -3.21 7.85 6.68
N ARG A 52 -4.17 8.40 7.45
CA ARG A 52 -5.59 8.02 7.44
C ARG A 52 -6.19 8.17 6.06
N ARG A 53 -6.00 9.33 5.42
CA ARG A 53 -6.53 9.62 4.08
C ARG A 53 -5.86 8.74 3.02
N GLY A 54 -4.64 8.28 3.27
CA GLY A 54 -3.95 7.32 2.42
C GLY A 54 -4.75 6.03 2.20
N ALA A 55 -5.40 5.48 3.23
CA ALA A 55 -6.17 4.24 3.10
C ALA A 55 -7.33 4.37 2.09
N THR A 56 -8.08 5.47 2.13
CA THR A 56 -9.17 5.72 1.16
C THR A 56 -8.64 5.85 -0.26
N ARG A 57 -7.50 6.52 -0.46
CA ARG A 57 -6.86 6.64 -1.78
C ARG A 57 -6.44 5.27 -2.30
N CYS A 58 -5.85 4.41 -1.47
CA CYS A 58 -5.53 3.04 -1.85
C CYS A 58 -6.74 2.27 -2.35
N TYR A 59 -7.91 2.42 -1.71
CA TYR A 59 -9.13 1.75 -2.16
C TYR A 59 -9.55 2.18 -3.55
N VAL A 60 -9.53 3.49 -3.80
CA VAL A 60 -9.85 4.03 -5.13
C VAL A 60 -8.92 3.44 -6.17
N PHE A 61 -7.60 3.47 -5.95
CA PHE A 61 -6.63 2.92 -6.89
C PHE A 61 -6.73 1.40 -7.07
N GLN A 62 -6.96 0.63 -6.00
CA GLN A 62 -7.16 -0.81 -6.08
C GLN A 62 -8.41 -1.17 -6.88
N THR A 63 -9.51 -0.45 -6.67
CA THR A 63 -10.74 -0.63 -7.45
C THR A 63 -10.51 -0.24 -8.91
N SER A 64 -9.82 0.87 -9.19
CA SER A 64 -9.44 1.25 -10.55
C SER A 64 -8.60 0.18 -11.23
N VAL A 65 -7.61 -0.40 -10.54
CA VAL A 65 -6.79 -1.52 -11.03
C VAL A 65 -7.65 -2.75 -11.31
N LEU A 66 -8.56 -3.12 -10.40
CA LEU A 66 -9.43 -4.29 -10.59
C LEU A 66 -10.34 -4.12 -11.80
N VAL A 67 -11.06 -2.99 -11.87
CA VAL A 67 -12.00 -2.69 -12.96
C VAL A 67 -11.27 -2.61 -14.29
N SER A 68 -10.20 -1.82 -14.38
CA SER A 68 -9.41 -1.72 -15.62
C SER A 68 -8.79 -3.06 -16.01
N GLY A 69 -8.35 -3.88 -15.04
CA GLY A 69 -7.82 -5.21 -15.28
C GLY A 69 -8.85 -6.17 -15.88
N ILE A 70 -10.08 -6.19 -15.35
CA ILE A 70 -11.18 -6.98 -15.90
C ILE A 70 -11.52 -6.50 -17.31
N LEU A 71 -11.66 -5.19 -17.53
CA LEU A 71 -11.99 -4.63 -18.84
C LEU A 71 -10.90 -4.93 -19.88
N LEU A 72 -9.62 -4.93 -19.48
CA LEU A 72 -8.51 -5.35 -20.34
C LEU A 72 -8.59 -6.82 -20.77
N LEU A 73 -9.18 -7.69 -19.95
CA LEU A 73 -9.40 -9.10 -20.31
C LEU A 73 -10.65 -9.28 -21.17
N VAL A 74 -11.68 -8.47 -20.96
CA VAL A 74 -12.93 -8.51 -21.75
C VAL A 74 -12.71 -7.98 -23.17
N PHE A 75 -12.00 -6.85 -23.30
CA PHE A 75 -11.78 -6.19 -24.59
C PHE A 75 -10.42 -6.49 -25.22
N GLY A 76 -9.56 -7.24 -24.53
CA GLY A 76 -8.22 -7.59 -24.99
C GLY A 76 -8.12 -9.01 -25.56
N PRO A 77 -7.00 -9.32 -26.21
CA PRO A 77 -6.80 -10.59 -26.92
C PRO A 77 -6.66 -11.80 -25.99
N LEU A 78 -6.36 -11.61 -24.71
CA LEU A 78 -6.18 -12.69 -23.74
C LEU A 78 -7.51 -13.34 -23.31
N GLY A 79 -8.62 -12.60 -23.37
CA GLY A 79 -9.93 -13.07 -22.92
C GLY A 79 -10.07 -13.20 -21.40
N ILE A 80 -11.32 -13.28 -20.93
CA ILE A 80 -11.64 -13.39 -19.49
C ILE A 80 -11.21 -14.74 -18.88
N THR A 81 -11.13 -15.79 -19.69
CA THR A 81 -10.70 -17.13 -19.24
C THR A 81 -9.26 -17.15 -18.75
N ALA A 82 -8.44 -16.17 -19.17
CA ALA A 82 -7.07 -15.99 -18.71
C ALA A 82 -6.96 -15.77 -17.20
N LEU A 83 -8.04 -15.35 -16.51
CA LEU A 83 -8.08 -15.28 -15.04
C LEU A 83 -7.75 -16.61 -14.36
N TRP A 84 -8.08 -17.73 -15.01
CA TRP A 84 -7.95 -19.08 -14.46
C TRP A 84 -6.91 -19.92 -15.21
N GLN A 85 -6.73 -19.64 -16.50
CA GLN A 85 -5.80 -20.39 -17.37
C GLN A 85 -4.36 -19.86 -17.29
N ASN A 86 -4.18 -18.58 -16.96
CA ASN A 86 -2.85 -17.98 -16.84
C ASN A 86 -2.49 -17.78 -15.36
N TRP A 87 -1.51 -18.53 -14.89
CA TRP A 87 -1.10 -18.51 -13.49
C TRP A 87 -0.59 -17.13 -13.03
N VAL A 88 0.04 -16.34 -13.90
CA VAL A 88 0.52 -14.98 -13.59
C VAL A 88 -0.67 -14.06 -13.32
N ILE A 89 -1.68 -14.10 -14.19
CA ILE A 89 -2.89 -13.29 -14.06
C ILE A 89 -3.69 -13.73 -12.83
N MET A 90 -3.79 -15.04 -12.59
CA MET A 90 -4.45 -15.59 -11.42
C MET A 90 -3.77 -15.12 -10.12
N VAL A 91 -2.44 -15.29 -10.01
CA VAL A 91 -1.67 -14.90 -8.81
C VAL A 91 -1.77 -13.41 -8.55
N LYS A 92 -1.60 -12.53 -9.55
CA LYS A 92 -1.72 -11.09 -9.32
C LYS A 92 -3.12 -10.69 -8.88
N THR A 93 -4.16 -11.37 -9.38
CA THR A 93 -5.55 -11.11 -9.00
C THR A 93 -5.80 -11.53 -7.56
N LEU A 94 -5.32 -12.71 -7.15
CA LEU A 94 -5.37 -13.15 -5.76
C LEU A 94 -4.64 -12.18 -4.82
N LEU A 95 -3.43 -11.75 -5.19
CA LEU A 95 -2.66 -10.77 -4.41
C LEU A 95 -3.39 -9.42 -4.29
N LEU A 96 -4.10 -8.98 -5.33
CA LEU A 96 -4.92 -7.76 -5.29
C LEU A 96 -6.08 -7.90 -4.29
N PHE A 97 -6.76 -9.05 -4.26
CA PHE A 97 -7.79 -9.30 -3.24
C PHE A 97 -7.22 -9.38 -1.82
N VAL A 98 -6.03 -9.95 -1.64
CA VAL A 98 -5.32 -9.92 -0.35
C VAL A 98 -5.03 -8.48 0.07
N LEU A 99 -4.56 -7.62 -0.84
CA LEU A 99 -4.36 -6.19 -0.57
C LEU A 99 -5.64 -5.48 -0.16
N MET A 100 -6.74 -5.73 -0.87
CA MET A 100 -8.05 -5.18 -0.53
C MET A 100 -8.51 -5.64 0.86
N GLY A 101 -8.32 -6.92 1.20
CA GLY A 101 -8.63 -7.45 2.52
C GLY A 101 -7.80 -6.81 3.63
N LEU A 102 -6.48 -6.68 3.45
CA LEU A 102 -5.58 -6.02 4.40
C LEU A 102 -5.96 -4.56 4.60
N LEU A 103 -6.25 -3.84 3.52
CA LEU A 103 -6.69 -2.46 3.57
C LEU A 103 -8.02 -2.31 4.30
N SER A 104 -8.95 -3.24 4.08
CA SER A 104 -10.24 -3.30 4.78
C SER A 104 -10.06 -3.47 6.28
N TYR A 105 -9.19 -4.38 6.68
CA TYR A 105 -8.84 -4.54 8.09
C TYR A 105 -8.24 -3.24 8.67
N VAL A 106 -7.33 -2.58 7.95
CA VAL A 106 -6.75 -1.31 8.42
C VAL A 106 -7.82 -0.22 8.54
N HIS A 107 -8.68 -0.06 7.54
CA HIS A 107 -9.65 1.03 7.47
C HIS A 107 -10.82 0.87 8.45
N PHE A 108 -11.37 -0.34 8.58
CA PHE A 108 -12.56 -0.57 9.41
C PHE A 108 -12.24 -1.00 10.84
N ASN A 109 -11.03 -1.53 11.11
CA ASN A 109 -10.68 -2.01 12.45
C ASN A 109 -9.57 -1.20 13.10
N LEU A 110 -8.42 -1.06 12.43
CA LEU A 110 -7.22 -0.49 13.06
C LEU A 110 -7.27 1.04 13.16
N GLN A 111 -7.67 1.71 12.07
CA GLN A 111 -7.74 3.17 12.00
C GLN A 111 -8.77 3.76 12.97
N PRO A 112 -9.99 3.23 13.11
CA PRO A 112 -10.96 3.76 14.07
C PRO A 112 -10.49 3.63 15.53
N ARG A 113 -9.76 2.55 15.85
CA ARG A 113 -9.15 2.38 17.19
C ARG A 113 -8.08 3.43 17.48
N ILE A 114 -7.30 3.83 16.47
CA ILE A 114 -6.32 4.92 16.60
C ILE A 114 -7.04 6.27 16.78
N GLU A 115 -8.07 6.54 15.97
CA GLU A 115 -8.85 7.77 16.06
C GLU A 115 -9.56 7.91 17.41
N ALA A 116 -10.16 6.83 17.92
CA ALA A 116 -10.80 6.82 19.23
C ALA A 116 -9.85 7.25 20.34
N ARG A 117 -8.59 6.75 20.32
CA ARG A 117 -7.57 7.18 21.29
C ARG A 117 -7.16 8.63 21.10
N MET A 118 -6.96 9.08 19.86
CA MET A 118 -6.57 10.47 19.62
C MET A 118 -7.68 11.49 19.88
N ALA A 119 -8.94 11.07 19.91
CA ALA A 119 -10.05 11.92 20.32
C ALA A 119 -10.05 12.23 21.82
N GLU A 120 -9.28 11.49 22.64
CA GLU A 120 -9.13 11.73 24.08
C GLU A 120 -8.19 12.92 24.39
N VAL A 121 -7.52 13.49 23.39
CA VAL A 121 -6.52 14.57 23.56
C VAL A 121 -6.95 15.82 22.81
N ASN A 122 -6.78 16.98 23.46
CA ASN A 122 -7.06 18.31 22.91
C ASN A 122 -5.76 19.13 22.78
N PRO A 123 -5.76 20.19 21.95
CA PRO A 123 -4.60 21.08 21.84
C PRO A 123 -4.32 21.87 23.14
N ASP A 124 -5.38 22.15 23.92
CA ASP A 124 -5.31 23.05 25.09
C ASP A 124 -5.01 22.30 26.40
N THR A 125 -5.05 20.96 26.40
CA THR A 125 -4.78 20.13 27.57
C THR A 125 -3.56 19.25 27.34
N PRO A 126 -2.66 19.11 28.34
CA PRO A 126 -1.55 18.19 28.21
C PRO A 126 -2.07 16.75 28.01
N PRO A 127 -1.46 15.95 27.13
CA PRO A 127 -1.88 14.58 26.90
C PRO A 127 -1.78 13.76 28.19
N PRO A 128 -2.68 12.79 28.42
CA PRO A 128 -2.65 11.93 29.59
C PRO A 128 -1.29 11.25 29.76
N GLN A 129 -0.88 11.01 31.01
CA GLN A 129 0.33 10.23 31.29
C GLN A 129 0.24 8.86 30.58
N ASN A 130 1.33 8.46 29.92
CA ASN A 130 1.43 7.23 29.11
C ASN A 130 0.60 7.17 27.81
N PHE A 131 0.03 8.28 27.33
CA PHE A 131 -0.73 8.30 26.08
C PHE A 131 0.04 7.72 24.88
N SER A 132 1.31 8.14 24.70
CA SER A 132 2.18 7.61 23.64
C SER A 132 2.37 6.09 23.71
N ALA A 133 2.43 5.53 24.92
CA ALA A 133 2.59 4.08 25.12
C ALA A 133 1.33 3.30 24.71
N GLN A 134 0.14 3.86 24.97
CA GLN A 134 -1.14 3.25 24.58
C GLN A 134 -1.36 3.30 23.06
N LEU A 135 -0.86 4.34 22.39
CA LEU A 135 -1.02 4.54 20.95
C LEU A 135 -0.02 3.73 20.10
N LYS A 136 1.19 3.53 20.64
CA LYS A 136 2.30 2.81 19.99
C LYS A 136 1.94 1.44 19.40
N PRO A 137 1.26 0.50 20.09
CA PRO A 137 0.99 -0.83 19.54
C PRO A 137 0.14 -0.77 18.26
N TYR A 138 -0.85 0.11 18.21
CA TYR A 138 -1.69 0.30 17.03
C TYR A 138 -0.91 0.89 15.86
N ARG A 139 -0.10 1.92 16.11
CA ARG A 139 0.77 2.54 15.10
C ARG A 139 1.78 1.56 14.53
N VAL A 140 2.41 0.74 15.38
CA VAL A 140 3.36 -0.30 14.97
C VAL A 140 2.68 -1.38 14.13
N ARG A 141 1.49 -1.84 14.54
CA ARG A 141 0.72 -2.82 13.76
C ARG A 141 0.37 -2.27 12.38
N ARG A 142 -0.07 -1.01 12.29
CA ARG A 142 -0.37 -0.36 11.00
C ARG A 142 0.87 -0.26 10.13
N LYS A 143 2.01 0.13 10.71
CA LYS A 143 3.29 0.22 10.00
C LYS A 143 3.70 -1.12 9.40
N ARG A 144 3.58 -2.21 10.16
CA ARG A 144 3.85 -3.58 9.67
C ARG A 144 2.90 -3.99 8.54
N LEU A 145 1.62 -3.68 8.65
CA LEU A 145 0.65 -3.95 7.58
C LEU A 145 0.96 -3.13 6.32
N ALA A 146 1.30 -1.84 6.45
CA ALA A 146 1.73 -1.02 5.32
C ALA A 146 2.99 -1.57 4.64
N THR A 147 3.92 -2.12 5.42
CA THR A 147 5.12 -2.82 4.91
C THR A 147 4.74 -4.03 4.07
N PHE A 148 3.83 -4.86 4.58
CA PHE A 148 3.36 -6.05 3.89
C PHE A 148 2.57 -5.67 2.61
N CYS A 149 1.73 -4.62 2.69
CA CYS A 149 1.05 -4.08 1.51
C CYS A 149 2.06 -3.60 0.46
N LEU A 150 3.11 -2.86 0.85
CA LEU A 150 4.15 -2.40 -0.08
C LEU A 150 4.82 -3.58 -0.80
N PHE A 151 5.18 -4.63 -0.06
CA PHE A 151 5.74 -5.85 -0.64
C PHE A 151 4.79 -6.50 -1.66
N ILE A 152 3.51 -6.65 -1.32
CA ILE A 152 2.53 -7.25 -2.23
C ILE A 152 2.33 -6.37 -3.47
N VAL A 153 2.23 -5.04 -3.33
CA VAL A 153 2.09 -4.11 -4.47
C VAL A 153 3.25 -4.28 -5.46
N ILE A 154 4.49 -4.31 -4.98
CA ILE A 154 5.67 -4.50 -5.84
C ILE A 154 5.65 -5.89 -6.50
N THR A 155 5.26 -6.92 -5.74
CA THR A 155 5.13 -8.28 -6.27
C THR A 155 4.09 -8.37 -7.39
N ILE A 156 2.95 -7.69 -7.23
CA ILE A 156 1.93 -7.60 -8.29
C ILE A 156 2.50 -6.90 -9.54
N ILE A 157 3.29 -5.83 -9.37
CA ILE A 157 3.93 -5.14 -10.50
C ILE A 157 4.91 -6.08 -11.22
N ILE A 158 5.73 -6.84 -10.49
CA ILE A 158 6.66 -7.83 -11.09
C ILE A 158 5.90 -8.87 -11.91
N PHE A 159 4.79 -9.41 -11.40
CA PHE A 159 3.93 -10.32 -12.16
C PHE A 159 3.23 -9.62 -13.33
N GLY A 160 2.85 -8.34 -13.18
CA GLY A 160 2.28 -7.54 -14.25
C GLY A 160 3.22 -7.40 -15.45
N LEU A 161 4.52 -7.22 -15.22
CA LEU A 161 5.53 -7.17 -16.28
C LEU A 161 5.66 -8.52 -17.03
N GLN A 162 5.47 -9.63 -16.31
CA GLN A 162 5.54 -10.97 -16.91
C GLN A 162 4.38 -11.30 -17.87
N VAL A 163 3.31 -10.50 -17.86
CA VAL A 163 2.25 -10.61 -18.87
C VAL A 163 2.76 -10.23 -20.26
N TYR A 164 3.75 -9.33 -20.34
CA TYR A 164 4.32 -8.85 -21.61
C TYR A 164 5.57 -9.62 -22.04
N GLY A 165 6.31 -10.19 -21.09
CA GLY A 165 7.48 -11.01 -21.38
C GLY A 165 7.87 -11.85 -20.17
N ALA A 166 7.96 -13.17 -20.35
CA ALA A 166 8.31 -14.08 -19.26
C ALA A 166 9.74 -13.81 -18.77
N PHE A 167 9.90 -13.74 -17.46
CA PHE A 167 11.20 -13.68 -16.81
C PHE A 167 11.69 -15.09 -16.48
N SER A 168 13.01 -15.27 -16.39
CA SER A 168 13.57 -16.50 -15.87
C SER A 168 13.18 -16.69 -14.40
N SER A 169 13.04 -17.94 -13.94
CA SER A 169 12.69 -18.25 -12.55
C SER A 169 13.67 -17.62 -11.55
N ILE A 170 14.95 -17.57 -11.90
CA ILE A 170 15.99 -16.94 -11.07
C ILE A 170 15.74 -15.43 -10.95
N LEU A 171 15.47 -14.74 -12.07
CA LEU A 171 15.19 -13.31 -12.05
C LEU A 171 13.95 -12.99 -11.21
N ASN A 172 12.90 -13.80 -11.33
CA ASN A 172 11.70 -13.67 -10.50
C ASN A 172 11.99 -13.76 -9.01
N VAL A 173 12.75 -14.78 -8.59
CA VAL A 173 13.14 -14.95 -7.19
C VAL A 173 13.96 -13.76 -6.69
N VAL A 174 14.93 -13.30 -7.49
CA VAL A 174 15.76 -12.13 -7.15
C VAL A 174 14.90 -10.86 -7.01
N LEU A 175 14.01 -10.58 -7.95
CA LEU A 175 13.14 -9.39 -7.91
C LEU A 175 12.20 -9.42 -6.71
N ILE A 176 11.60 -10.57 -6.39
CA ILE A 176 10.73 -10.72 -5.22
C ILE A 176 11.53 -10.56 -3.92
N ALA A 177 12.75 -11.11 -3.85
CA ALA A 177 13.64 -10.94 -2.70
C ALA A 177 14.03 -9.45 -2.51
N LEU A 178 14.37 -8.75 -3.59
CA LEU A 178 14.65 -7.32 -3.56
C LEU A 178 13.42 -6.50 -3.14
N ALA A 179 12.22 -6.87 -3.59
CA ALA A 179 10.97 -6.25 -3.15
C ALA A 179 10.75 -6.42 -1.64
N ALA A 180 11.01 -7.60 -1.10
CA ALA A 180 10.92 -7.88 0.33
C ALA A 180 11.95 -7.08 1.14
N LEU A 181 13.21 -7.06 0.68
CA LEU A 181 14.28 -6.26 1.29
C LEU A 181 13.96 -4.77 1.28
N PHE A 182 13.47 -4.25 0.15
CA PHE A 182 13.07 -2.85 0.02
C PHE A 182 11.93 -2.50 0.97
N ALA A 183 10.86 -3.31 1.01
CA ALA A 183 9.74 -3.07 1.93
C ALA A 183 10.21 -3.10 3.40
N TRP A 184 11.03 -4.09 3.77
CA TRP A 184 11.61 -4.19 5.10
C TRP A 184 12.47 -2.97 5.46
N ARG A 185 13.32 -2.53 4.53
CA ARG A 185 14.15 -1.32 4.70
C ARG A 185 13.28 -0.08 4.88
N ALA A 186 12.29 0.14 4.02
CA ALA A 186 11.36 1.27 4.12
C ALA A 186 10.61 1.31 5.47
N ASN A 187 10.43 0.16 6.12
CA ASN A 187 9.86 0.08 7.46
C ASN A 187 10.86 0.39 8.58
N LYS A 188 12.17 0.15 8.38
CA LYS A 188 13.19 0.31 9.41
C LYS A 188 13.92 1.63 9.36
N THR A 189 14.14 2.16 8.17
CA THR A 189 14.98 3.33 7.92
C THR A 189 14.22 4.39 7.14
N LEU A 190 14.57 5.65 7.39
CA LEU A 190 14.11 6.75 6.57
C LEU A 190 14.75 6.66 5.17
N VAL A 191 13.93 6.64 4.12
CA VAL A 191 14.39 6.50 2.73
C VAL A 191 14.53 7.90 2.11
N ARG A 192 15.64 8.59 2.44
CA ARG A 192 15.83 10.01 2.11
C ARG A 192 15.88 10.27 0.61
N PHE A 193 16.43 9.34 -0.16
CA PHE A 193 16.61 9.48 -1.62
C PHE A 193 15.66 8.58 -2.41
N GLY A 194 14.58 8.08 -1.80
CA GLY A 194 13.60 7.18 -2.43
C GLY A 194 14.07 5.73 -2.60
N TRP A 195 15.35 5.50 -2.88
CA TRP A 195 15.98 4.17 -2.98
C TRP A 195 16.90 3.86 -1.79
N ILE A 196 17.53 4.90 -1.22
CA ILE A 196 18.54 4.85 -0.16
C ILE A 196 18.07 5.63 1.06
#